data_AF-A0A7V5S1W3-F1
#
_entry.id   AF-A0A7V5S1W3-F1
#
_cell.length_a   1.000
_cell.length_b   1.000
_cell.length_c   1.000
_cell.angle_alpha   90.00
_cell.angle_beta   90.00
_cell.angle_gamma   90.00
#
_symmetry.space_group_name_H-M   'P 1'
#
loop_
_entity.id
_entity.type
_entity.pdbx_description
1 polymer ?
#
loop_
_entity_poly.entity_id
_entity_poly.type
_entity_poly.pdbx_seq_one_letter_code
_entity_poly.pdbx_strand_id
1 'polypeptide(L)'
;METVFVAMLVWLLAAAWVFFLVSWAVTGDVTAGEAIIGSVVALLLALATARQAFPYVGAFSLLTLGGGAIGLPVLRAYLNRAAHAQMDAELIERACLAYEFDPKNYGSLIHLAEVCYKNGLLEQAVYHLEKAIQTAPVMASNEKRRLAMWQDELKHSHKLGYTPCMHCGARQAVGAVRCDRCGKLVLPLLVQGRWIPRQLLQKAVMAWVIAVGAIGLSLFWSEQLMGLSALLAILLTLAAALGLIFWVVRKS
;
A
#
# COMPACT_ATOMS: atom_id res chain seq x y z
N MET A 1 -32.26 17.86 13.44
CA MET A 1 -30.86 18.37 13.40
C MET A 1 -29.90 17.29 12.91
N GLU A 2 -30.00 16.06 13.43
CA GLU A 2 -29.14 14.93 13.01
C GLU A 2 -29.23 14.60 11.52
N THR A 3 -30.43 14.61 10.93
CA THR A 3 -30.65 14.34 9.50
C THR A 3 -30.00 15.36 8.58
N VAL A 4 -30.00 16.64 8.96
CA VAL A 4 -29.35 17.72 8.21
C VAL A 4 -27.84 17.57 8.26
N PHE A 5 -27.29 17.24 9.43
CA PHE A 5 -25.85 17.00 9.60
C PHE A 5 -25.37 15.81 8.75
N VAL A 6 -26.11 14.69 8.76
CA VAL A 6 -25.80 13.52 7.94
C VAL A 6 -25.84 13.87 6.44
N ALA A 7 -26.86 14.60 5.99
CA ALA A 7 -26.96 15.03 4.60
C ALA A 7 -25.77 15.92 4.21
N MET A 8 -25.39 16.90 5.02
CA MET A 8 -24.21 17.74 4.77
C MET A 8 -22.92 16.92 4.66
N LEU A 9 -22.72 15.95 5.55
CA LEU A 9 -21.52 15.12 5.56
C LEU A 9 -21.45 14.21 4.33
N VAL A 10 -22.58 13.64 3.91
CA VAL A 10 -22.69 12.85 2.66
C VAL A 10 -22.36 13.71 1.44
N TRP A 11 -22.86 14.94 1.37
CA TRP A 11 -22.53 15.87 0.28
C TRP A 11 -21.04 16.22 0.23
N LEU A 12 -20.41 16.42 1.39
CA LEU A 12 -18.97 16.66 1.47
C LEU A 12 -18.18 15.45 0.97
N LEU A 13 -18.55 14.23 1.40
CA LEU A 13 -17.91 13.00 0.94
C LEU A 13 -18.12 12.77 -0.56
N ALA A 14 -19.32 13.06 -1.09
CA ALA A 14 -19.60 12.98 -2.52
C ALA A 14 -18.75 13.97 -3.32
N ALA A 15 -18.62 15.21 -2.86
CA ALA A 15 -17.77 16.21 -3.51
C ALA A 15 -16.29 15.79 -3.51
N ALA A 16 -15.78 15.29 -2.38
CA ALA A 16 -14.42 14.78 -2.28
C ALA A 16 -14.20 13.59 -3.24
N TRP A 17 -15.15 12.65 -3.29
CA TRP A 17 -15.10 11.50 -4.19
C TRP A 17 -15.04 11.93 -5.66
N VAL A 18 -15.94 12.81 -6.08
CA VAL A 18 -15.99 13.34 -7.46
C VAL A 18 -14.68 14.04 -7.80
N PHE A 19 -14.17 14.87 -6.90
CA PHE A 19 -12.88 15.56 -7.07
C PHE A 19 -11.74 14.55 -7.30
N PHE A 20 -11.66 13.48 -6.50
CA PHE A 20 -10.65 12.44 -6.69
C PHE A 20 -10.81 11.70 -8.01
N LEU A 21 -12.04 11.31 -8.40
CA LEU A 21 -12.28 10.65 -9.69
C LEU A 21 -11.88 11.52 -10.88
N VAL A 22 -12.21 12.81 -10.85
CA VAL A 22 -11.84 13.75 -11.92
C VAL A 22 -10.32 13.93 -11.98
N SER A 23 -9.67 14.13 -10.83
CA SER A 23 -8.22 14.23 -10.74
C SER A 23 -7.54 12.99 -11.34
N TRP A 24 -8.07 11.80 -11.03
CA TRP A 24 -7.55 10.54 -11.56
C TRP A 24 -7.86 10.29 -13.04
N ALA A 25 -8.97 10.82 -13.55
CA ALA A 25 -9.25 10.79 -14.98
C ALA A 25 -8.27 11.69 -15.75
N VAL A 26 -7.88 12.83 -15.17
CA VAL A 26 -6.88 13.74 -15.75
C VAL A 26 -5.47 13.12 -15.75
N THR A 27 -5.10 12.38 -14.70
CA THR A 27 -3.81 11.66 -14.67
C THR A 27 -3.78 10.41 -15.55
N GLY A 28 -4.92 10.00 -16.12
CA GLY A 28 -5.05 8.81 -16.96
C GLY A 28 -5.13 7.50 -16.17
N ASP A 29 -5.29 7.56 -14.85
CA ASP A 29 -5.40 6.37 -13.98
C ASP A 29 -6.79 5.71 -14.04
N VAL A 30 -7.80 6.46 -14.44
CA VAL A 30 -9.20 6.02 -14.53
C VAL A 30 -9.75 6.43 -15.88
N THR A 31 -10.55 5.57 -16.50
CA THR A 31 -11.18 5.92 -17.78
C THR A 31 -12.21 7.04 -17.56
N ALA A 32 -12.38 7.92 -18.55
CA ALA A 32 -13.39 8.97 -18.46
C ALA A 32 -14.80 8.42 -18.18
N GLY A 33 -15.13 7.26 -18.76
CA GLY A 33 -16.41 6.57 -18.52
C GLY A 33 -16.62 6.16 -17.07
N GLU A 34 -15.62 5.54 -16.43
CA GLU A 34 -15.68 5.14 -15.02
C GLU A 34 -15.80 6.36 -14.09
N ALA A 35 -15.06 7.44 -14.38
CA ALA A 35 -15.14 8.68 -13.61
C ALA A 35 -16.53 9.32 -13.68
N ILE A 36 -17.15 9.33 -14.88
CA ILE A 36 -18.52 9.84 -15.07
C ILE A 36 -19.52 8.98 -14.28
N ILE A 37 -19.47 7.65 -14.46
CA ILE A 37 -20.40 6.73 -13.79
C ILE A 37 -20.27 6.86 -12.27
N GLY A 38 -19.04 6.85 -11.75
CA GLY A 38 -18.79 6.99 -10.31
C GLY A 38 -19.26 8.34 -9.76
N SER A 39 -19.10 9.42 -10.51
CA SER A 39 -19.58 10.75 -10.12
C SER A 39 -21.10 10.84 -10.09
N VAL A 40 -21.78 10.24 -11.08
CA VAL A 40 -23.25 10.15 -11.12
C VAL A 40 -23.76 9.37 -9.93
N VAL A 41 -23.15 8.22 -9.60
CA VAL A 41 -23.54 7.41 -8.42
C VAL A 41 -23.38 8.21 -7.13
N ALA A 42 -22.27 8.94 -6.96
CA ALA A 42 -22.05 9.76 -5.78
C ALA A 42 -23.09 10.87 -5.61
N LEU A 43 -23.43 11.57 -6.69
CA LEU A 43 -24.46 12.61 -6.68
C LEU A 43 -25.86 12.05 -6.42
N LEU A 44 -26.20 10.90 -7.00
CA LEU A 44 -27.49 10.24 -6.75
C LEU A 44 -27.64 9.82 -5.28
N LEU A 45 -26.58 9.29 -4.66
CA LEU A 45 -26.59 8.94 -3.24
C LEU A 45 -26.71 10.17 -2.34
N ALA A 46 -26.01 11.25 -2.66
CA ALA A 46 -26.12 12.52 -1.92
C ALA A 46 -27.53 13.13 -2.04
N LEU A 47 -28.11 13.10 -3.24
CA LEU A 47 -29.47 13.56 -3.49
C LEU A 47 -30.52 12.70 -2.78
N ALA A 48 -30.37 11.37 -2.84
CA ALA A 48 -31.26 10.42 -2.16
C ALA A 48 -31.22 10.61 -0.63
N THR A 49 -30.03 10.89 -0.07
CA THR A 49 -29.87 11.21 1.35
C THR A 49 -30.58 12.52 1.71
N ALA A 50 -30.39 13.57 0.91
CA ALA A 50 -31.01 14.87 1.16
C ALA A 50 -32.53 14.84 1.08
N ARG A 51 -33.10 14.02 0.18
CA ARG A 51 -34.54 13.83 0.05
C ARG A 51 -35.13 12.87 1.09
N GLN A 52 -34.29 12.25 1.94
CA GLN A 52 -34.70 11.19 2.86
C GLN A 52 -35.54 10.12 2.15
N ALA A 53 -35.11 9.73 0.94
CA ALA A 53 -35.88 8.82 0.10
C ALA A 53 -36.20 7.50 0.82
N PHE A 54 -35.27 7.02 1.65
CA PHE A 54 -35.44 5.85 2.51
C PHE A 54 -34.77 6.09 3.88
N PRO A 55 -35.25 5.45 4.97
CA PRO A 55 -34.76 5.68 6.33
C PRO A 55 -33.27 5.37 6.54
N TYR A 56 -32.68 4.47 5.74
CA TYR A 56 -31.31 4.00 5.90
C TYR A 56 -30.31 4.52 4.86
N VAL A 57 -30.75 5.38 3.92
CA VAL A 57 -29.89 5.89 2.83
C VAL A 57 -28.72 6.71 3.32
N GLY A 58 -28.90 7.46 4.40
CA GLY A 58 -27.80 8.25 4.99
C GLY A 58 -26.65 7.35 5.45
N ALA A 59 -26.94 6.32 6.24
CA ALA A 59 -25.92 5.37 6.72
C ALA A 59 -25.25 4.61 5.56
N PHE A 60 -26.03 4.18 4.57
CA PHE A 60 -25.49 3.54 3.37
C PHE A 60 -24.55 4.46 2.59
N SER A 61 -24.97 5.69 2.32
CA SER A 61 -24.18 6.68 1.57
C SER A 61 -22.89 7.05 2.30
N LEU A 62 -22.92 7.10 3.64
CA LEU A 62 -21.71 7.31 4.46
C LEU A 62 -20.73 6.14 4.32
N LEU A 63 -21.22 4.90 4.37
CA LEU A 63 -20.35 3.72 4.22
C LEU A 63 -19.75 3.62 2.81
N THR A 64 -20.55 3.87 1.77
CA THR A 64 -20.09 3.78 0.38
C THR A 64 -19.11 4.90 0.05
N LEU A 65 -19.51 6.16 0.28
CA LEU A 65 -18.70 7.31 -0.06
C LEU A 65 -17.52 7.47 0.89
N GLY A 66 -17.70 7.26 2.20
CA GLY A 66 -16.59 7.28 3.16
C GLY A 66 -15.57 6.19 2.86
N GLY A 67 -16.05 4.98 2.58
CA GLY A 67 -15.20 3.82 2.29
C GLY A 67 -14.29 4.03 1.09
N GLY A 68 -14.78 4.57 -0.02
CA GLY A 68 -13.90 4.80 -1.17
C GLY A 68 -13.28 6.19 -1.26
N ALA A 69 -13.87 7.26 -0.71
CA ALA A 69 -13.22 8.58 -0.68
C ALA A 69 -11.96 8.57 0.19
N ILE A 70 -11.93 7.74 1.24
CA ILE A 70 -10.76 7.56 2.10
C ILE A 70 -9.99 6.30 1.70
N GLY A 71 -10.68 5.19 1.46
CA GLY A 71 -10.03 3.90 1.19
C GLY A 71 -9.25 3.89 -0.11
N LEU A 72 -9.79 4.42 -1.22
CA LEU A 72 -9.10 4.41 -2.51
C LEU A 72 -7.79 5.21 -2.53
N PRO A 73 -7.71 6.47 -2.05
CA PRO A 73 -6.43 7.18 -2.05
C PRO A 73 -5.40 6.53 -1.13
N VAL A 74 -5.80 6.02 0.05
CA VAL A 74 -4.91 5.29 0.95
C VAL A 74 -4.40 4.01 0.29
N LEU A 75 -5.28 3.28 -0.38
CA LEU A 75 -4.95 2.07 -1.13
C LEU A 75 -3.92 2.35 -2.22
N ARG A 76 -4.12 3.41 -2.99
CA ARG A 76 -3.21 3.82 -4.06
C ARG A 76 -1.86 4.26 -3.51
N ALA A 77 -1.85 5.08 -2.47
CA ALA A 77 -0.61 5.48 -1.81
C ALA A 77 0.19 4.26 -1.32
N TYR A 78 -0.51 3.25 -0.79
CA TYR A 78 0.10 1.99 -0.39
C TYR A 78 0.67 1.20 -1.58
N LEU A 79 -0.09 1.04 -2.66
CA LEU A 79 0.34 0.33 -3.86
C LEU A 79 1.52 1.02 -4.55
N ASN A 80 1.52 2.34 -4.63
CA ASN A 80 2.61 3.12 -5.21
C ASN A 80 3.88 2.99 -4.36
N ARG A 81 3.78 3.06 -3.03
CA ARG A 81 4.92 2.81 -2.14
C ARG A 81 5.48 1.39 -2.30
N ALA A 82 4.61 0.39 -2.43
CA ALA A 82 5.03 -0.98 -2.66
C ALA A 82 5.74 -1.14 -4.02
N ALA A 83 5.27 -0.44 -5.06
CA ALA A 83 5.92 -0.45 -6.38
C ALA A 83 7.31 0.21 -6.32
N HIS A 84 7.44 1.35 -5.66
CA HIS A 84 8.74 2.01 -5.47
C HIS A 84 9.70 1.11 -4.67
N ALA A 85 9.25 0.52 -3.57
CA ALA A 85 10.07 -0.40 -2.78
C ALA A 85 10.54 -1.63 -3.58
N GLN A 86 9.73 -2.11 -4.54
CA GLN A 86 10.14 -3.19 -5.43
C GLN A 86 11.25 -2.76 -6.40
N MET A 87 11.16 -1.54 -6.95
CA MET A 87 12.22 -0.97 -7.79
C MET A 87 13.51 -0.78 -6.98
N ASP A 88 13.41 -0.26 -5.75
CA ASP A 88 14.55 -0.07 -4.87
C ASP A 88 15.20 -1.40 -4.47
N ALA A 89 14.38 -2.44 -4.22
CA ALA A 89 14.87 -3.79 -3.96
C ALA A 89 15.64 -4.37 -5.16
N GLU A 90 15.17 -4.16 -6.39
CA GLU A 90 15.86 -4.60 -7.61
C GLU A 90 17.19 -3.85 -7.81
N LEU A 91 17.23 -2.55 -7.51
CA LEU A 91 18.49 -1.77 -7.55
C LEU A 91 19.52 -2.31 -6.55
N ILE A 92 19.08 -2.63 -5.33
CA ILE A 92 19.95 -3.25 -4.32
C ILE A 92 20.40 -4.63 -4.76
N GLU A 93 19.49 -5.44 -5.30
CA GLU A 93 19.82 -6.78 -5.79
C GLU A 93 20.93 -6.71 -6.85
N ARG A 94 20.81 -5.82 -7.83
CA ARG A 94 21.85 -5.59 -8.83
C ARG A 94 23.17 -5.14 -8.20
N ALA A 95 23.13 -4.24 -7.21
CA ALA A 95 24.33 -3.79 -6.49
C ALA A 95 24.99 -4.92 -5.68
N CYS A 96 24.19 -5.78 -5.04
CA CYS A 96 24.65 -6.97 -4.33
C CYS A 96 25.31 -7.96 -5.29
N LEU A 97 24.69 -8.25 -6.44
CA LEU A 97 25.26 -9.15 -7.44
C LEU A 97 26.56 -8.59 -8.03
N ALA A 98 26.64 -7.29 -8.27
CA ALA A 98 27.88 -6.64 -8.72
C ALA A 98 29.01 -6.75 -7.67
N TYR A 99 28.67 -6.63 -6.39
CA TYR A 99 29.61 -6.85 -5.30
C TYR A 99 30.04 -8.33 -5.17
N GLU A 100 29.13 -9.29 -5.42
CA GLU A 100 29.48 -10.71 -5.42
C GLU A 100 30.43 -11.08 -6.57
N PHE A 101 30.26 -10.44 -7.73
CA PHE A 101 31.12 -10.65 -8.88
C PHE A 101 32.54 -10.10 -8.65
N ASP A 102 32.66 -8.88 -8.12
CA ASP A 102 33.95 -8.31 -7.70
C ASP A 102 33.84 -7.58 -6.35
N PRO A 103 34.18 -8.26 -5.25
CA PRO A 103 34.11 -7.70 -3.90
C PRO A 103 35.12 -6.60 -3.61
N LYS A 104 36.13 -6.42 -4.48
CA LYS A 104 37.18 -5.39 -4.35
C LYS A 104 36.98 -4.24 -5.32
N ASN A 105 35.97 -4.30 -6.19
CA ASN A 105 35.67 -3.18 -7.06
C ASN A 105 35.18 -1.98 -6.24
N TYR A 106 35.94 -0.89 -6.29
CA TYR A 106 35.62 0.36 -5.61
C TYR A 106 34.24 0.90 -6.01
N GLY A 107 33.89 0.82 -7.31
CA GLY A 107 32.63 1.31 -7.83
C GLY A 107 31.41 0.53 -7.31
N SER A 108 31.53 -0.81 -7.21
CA SER A 108 30.44 -1.65 -6.69
C SER A 108 30.20 -1.39 -5.20
N LEU A 109 31.27 -1.20 -4.42
CA LEU A 109 31.20 -0.86 -3.00
C LEU A 109 30.54 0.50 -2.76
N ILE A 110 30.90 1.54 -3.52
CA ILE A 110 30.24 2.85 -3.45
C ILE A 110 28.77 2.72 -3.81
N HIS A 111 28.47 2.07 -4.93
CA HIS A 111 27.09 1.95 -5.39
C HIS A 111 26.22 1.22 -4.37
N LEU A 112 26.72 0.12 -3.80
CA LEU A 112 26.03 -0.61 -2.73
C LEU A 112 25.84 0.27 -1.49
N ALA A 113 26.86 1.02 -1.08
CA ALA A 113 26.77 1.93 0.06
C ALA A 113 25.72 3.04 -0.16
N GLU A 114 25.68 3.65 -1.34
CA GLU A 114 24.72 4.70 -1.69
C GLU A 114 23.28 4.19 -1.72
N VAL A 115 23.05 3.02 -2.33
CA VAL A 115 21.71 2.45 -2.38
C VAL A 115 21.25 2.01 -0.98
N CYS A 116 22.14 1.49 -0.14
CA CYS A 116 21.85 1.22 1.28
C CYS A 116 21.47 2.50 2.04
N TYR A 117 22.22 3.59 1.85
CA TYR A 117 21.94 4.87 2.52
C TYR A 117 20.57 5.43 2.11
N LYS A 118 20.26 5.43 0.81
CA LYS A 118 18.96 5.90 0.28
C LYS A 118 17.76 5.14 0.87
N ASN A 119 17.96 3.88 1.24
CA ASN A 119 16.92 3.02 1.81
C ASN A 119 16.94 2.97 3.36
N GLY A 120 17.64 3.91 4.01
CA GLY A 120 17.68 3.98 5.47
C GLY A 120 18.51 2.88 6.16
N LEU A 121 19.29 2.12 5.40
CA LEU A 121 20.16 1.06 5.91
C LEU A 121 21.54 1.63 6.30
N LEU A 122 21.55 2.56 7.26
CA LEU A 122 22.73 3.38 7.56
C LEU A 122 23.94 2.57 8.04
N GLU A 123 23.75 1.53 8.86
CA GLU A 123 24.85 0.65 9.29
C GLU A 123 25.52 -0.06 8.10
N GLN A 124 24.72 -0.53 7.14
CA GLN A 124 25.20 -1.21 5.94
C GLN A 124 25.91 -0.22 5.01
N ALA A 125 25.36 0.98 4.87
CA ALA A 125 25.95 2.05 4.07
C ALA A 125 27.34 2.44 4.59
N VAL A 126 27.47 2.66 5.90
CA VAL A 126 28.75 3.00 6.55
C VAL A 126 29.77 1.88 6.35
N TYR A 127 29.39 0.62 6.61
CA TYR A 127 30.28 -0.52 6.44
C TYR A 127 30.83 -0.64 5.01
N HIS A 128 29.97 -0.57 3.99
CA HIS A 128 30.41 -0.70 2.60
C HIS A 128 31.22 0.51 2.12
N LEU A 129 30.91 1.72 2.60
CA LEU A 129 31.68 2.92 2.28
C LEU A 129 33.07 2.89 2.91
N GLU A 130 33.20 2.43 4.16
CA GLU A 130 34.50 2.21 4.81
C GLU A 130 35.35 1.24 4.02
N LYS A 131 34.76 0.13 3.56
CA LYS A 131 35.45 -0.86 2.73
C LYS A 131 35.87 -0.29 1.37
N ALA A 132 35.04 0.57 0.76
CA ALA A 132 35.41 1.28 -0.47
C ALA A 132 36.66 2.15 -0.26
N ILE A 133 36.68 2.95 0.81
CA ILE A 133 37.79 3.85 1.15
C ILE A 133 39.07 3.06 1.43
N GLN A 134 38.97 1.92 2.12
CA GLN A 134 40.12 1.03 2.38
C GLN A 134 40.69 0.45 1.09
N THR A 135 39.83 0.18 0.09
CA THR A 135 40.25 -0.42 -1.18
C THR A 135 40.96 0.58 -2.09
N ALA A 136 40.53 1.85 -2.11
CA ALA A 136 41.14 2.90 -2.94
C ALA A 136 41.32 4.23 -2.16
N PRO A 137 42.24 4.31 -1.19
CA PRO A 137 42.32 5.43 -0.24
C PRO A 137 42.73 6.76 -0.87
N VAL A 138 43.40 6.73 -2.03
CA VAL A 138 43.84 7.91 -2.78
C VAL A 138 42.70 8.53 -3.58
N MET A 139 41.78 7.71 -4.09
CA MET A 139 40.64 8.16 -4.92
C MET A 139 39.43 8.58 -4.08
N ALA A 140 39.46 8.31 -2.77
CA ALA A 140 38.29 8.37 -1.89
C ALA A 140 38.17 9.67 -1.06
N SER A 141 38.60 10.82 -1.58
CA SER A 141 38.57 12.08 -0.82
C SER A 141 37.14 12.55 -0.49
N ASN A 142 36.24 12.48 -1.46
CA ASN A 142 34.83 12.82 -1.29
C ASN A 142 34.10 11.80 -0.40
N GLU A 143 34.44 10.53 -0.53
CA GLU A 143 33.88 9.42 0.22
C GLU A 143 34.26 9.50 1.69
N LYS A 144 35.48 9.94 2.03
CA LYS A 144 35.88 10.20 3.42
C LYS A 144 34.99 11.27 4.07
N ARG A 145 34.66 12.34 3.33
CA ARG A 145 33.73 13.38 3.82
C ARG A 145 32.32 12.82 4.02
N ARG A 146 31.83 12.01 3.06
CA ARG A 146 30.53 11.33 3.18
C ARG A 146 30.50 10.37 4.37
N LEU A 147 31.56 9.60 4.56
CA LEU A 147 31.69 8.67 5.66
C LEU A 147 31.61 9.38 7.01
N ALA A 148 32.34 10.48 7.19
CA ALA A 148 32.29 11.25 8.44
C ALA A 148 30.86 11.75 8.74
N MET A 149 30.14 12.21 7.72
CA MET A 149 28.74 12.63 7.84
C MET A 149 27.82 11.47 8.23
N TRP A 150 27.90 10.33 7.53
CA TRP A 150 27.05 9.17 7.80
C TRP A 150 27.36 8.52 9.15
N GLN A 151 28.63 8.50 9.57
CA GLN A 151 29.03 8.04 10.89
C GLN A 151 28.45 8.93 11.99
N ASP A 152 28.39 10.25 11.77
CA ASP A 152 27.78 11.18 12.73
C ASP A 152 26.26 10.96 12.84
N GLU A 153 25.57 10.80 11.71
CA GLU A 153 24.14 10.42 11.69
C GLU A 153 23.89 9.06 12.37
N LEU A 154 24.82 8.11 12.19
CA LEU A 154 24.72 6.79 12.80
C LEU A 154 24.89 6.84 14.33
N LYS A 155 25.59 7.83 14.88
CA LYS A 155 25.66 8.02 16.35
C LYS A 155 24.31 8.40 16.96
N HIS A 156 23.49 9.12 16.20
CA HIS A 156 22.17 9.59 16.63
C HIS A 156 21.05 8.59 16.26
N SER A 157 21.35 7.57 15.47
CA SER A 157 20.42 6.54 15.03
C SER A 157 20.49 5.28 15.90
N HIS A 158 19.41 4.51 15.94
CA HIS A 158 19.38 3.25 16.69
C HIS A 158 20.25 2.19 16.00
N LYS A 159 21.31 1.74 16.70
CA LYS A 159 22.19 0.68 16.21
C LYS A 159 21.67 -0.70 16.56
N LEU A 160 21.47 -1.55 15.56
CA LEU A 160 21.10 -2.95 15.74
C LEU A 160 22.35 -3.83 15.88
N GLY A 161 23.43 -3.51 15.15
CA GLY A 161 24.66 -4.31 15.11
C GLY A 161 24.50 -5.66 14.39
N TYR A 162 23.32 -5.92 13.81
CA TYR A 162 23.04 -7.08 12.97
C TYR A 162 21.91 -6.74 11.98
N THR A 163 21.86 -7.47 10.87
CA THR A 163 20.72 -7.45 9.95
C THR A 163 19.89 -8.72 10.05
N PRO A 164 18.57 -8.62 10.28
CA PRO A 164 17.71 -9.79 10.30
C PRO A 164 17.41 -10.25 8.87
N CYS A 165 17.56 -11.54 8.60
CA CYS A 165 17.08 -12.13 7.36
C CYS A 165 15.55 -12.19 7.37
N MET A 166 14.88 -11.49 6.46
CA MET A 166 13.42 -11.50 6.36
C MET A 166 12.82 -12.84 5.89
N HIS A 167 13.65 -13.77 5.39
CA HIS A 167 13.20 -15.10 4.97
C HIS A 167 13.24 -16.14 6.10
N CYS A 168 14.36 -16.27 6.82
CA CYS A 168 14.55 -17.31 7.83
C CYS A 168 14.69 -16.77 9.27
N GLY A 169 14.72 -15.46 9.46
CA GLY A 169 14.87 -14.81 10.76
C GLY A 169 16.28 -14.87 11.37
N ALA A 170 17.26 -15.47 10.69
CA ALA A 170 18.63 -15.50 11.18
C ALA A 170 19.23 -14.09 11.27
N ARG A 171 20.00 -13.83 12.33
CA ARG A 171 20.79 -12.59 12.48
C ARG A 171 22.05 -12.71 11.63
N GLN A 172 22.36 -11.67 10.89
CA GLN A 172 23.52 -11.60 9.99
C GLN A 172 24.39 -10.42 10.41
N ALA A 173 25.71 -10.55 10.19
CA ALA A 173 26.65 -9.48 10.48
C ALA A 173 26.35 -8.24 9.60
N VAL A 174 26.76 -7.06 10.08
CA VAL A 174 26.75 -5.85 9.25
C VAL A 174 27.71 -6.07 8.07
N GLY A 175 27.26 -5.80 6.84
CA GLY A 175 28.00 -6.07 5.61
C GLY A 175 27.70 -7.40 4.92
N ALA A 176 26.90 -8.28 5.52
CA ALA A 176 26.53 -9.56 4.93
C ALA A 176 25.53 -9.35 3.77
N VAL A 177 25.95 -9.74 2.56
CA VAL A 177 25.10 -9.66 1.35
C VAL A 177 24.15 -10.86 1.25
N ARG A 178 24.65 -12.06 1.57
CA ARG A 178 23.85 -13.30 1.66
C ARG A 178 23.67 -13.73 3.10
N CYS A 179 22.56 -14.42 3.35
CA CYS A 179 22.32 -15.07 4.62
C CYS A 179 23.10 -16.38 4.71
N ASP A 180 23.91 -16.55 5.75
CA ASP A 180 24.70 -17.78 6.00
C ASP A 180 23.83 -19.04 6.13
N ARG A 181 22.57 -18.89 6.54
CA ARG A 181 21.65 -20.03 6.79
C ARG A 181 20.83 -20.43 5.57
N CYS A 182 20.33 -19.46 4.79
CA CYS A 182 19.39 -19.73 3.70
C CYS A 182 19.90 -19.33 2.31
N GLY A 183 21.09 -18.71 2.21
CA GLY A 183 21.72 -18.33 0.94
C GLY A 183 21.06 -17.19 0.18
N LYS A 184 19.92 -16.66 0.64
CA LYS A 184 19.22 -15.54 0.00
C LYS A 184 19.89 -14.20 0.30
N LEU A 185 19.73 -13.25 -0.63
CA LEU A 185 20.20 -11.88 -0.48
C LEU A 185 19.42 -11.18 0.64
N VAL A 186 20.14 -10.62 1.61
CA VAL A 186 19.53 -10.05 2.83
C VAL A 186 19.02 -8.63 2.56
N LEU A 187 19.83 -7.81 1.91
CA LEU A 187 19.56 -6.38 1.72
C LEU A 187 18.31 -6.11 0.85
N PRO A 188 18.10 -6.78 -0.31
CA PRO A 188 16.88 -6.57 -1.10
C PRO A 188 15.62 -6.93 -0.34
N LEU A 189 15.64 -8.04 0.40
CA LEU A 189 14.50 -8.48 1.21
C LEU A 189 14.19 -7.52 2.38
N LEU A 190 15.22 -6.85 2.91
CA LEU A 190 15.07 -5.89 3.99
C LEU A 190 14.38 -4.60 3.51
N VAL A 191 14.76 -4.10 2.34
CA VAL A 191 14.14 -2.92 1.70
C VAL A 191 12.77 -3.22 1.13
N GLN A 192 12.60 -4.43 0.58
CA GLN A 192 11.28 -4.90 0.21
C GLN A 192 10.38 -4.99 1.44
N GLY A 193 10.84 -5.32 2.64
CA GLY A 193 10.00 -5.34 3.83
C GLY A 193 8.82 -6.32 3.76
N ARG A 194 7.93 -6.30 4.76
CA ARG A 194 6.69 -7.11 4.78
C ARG A 194 5.53 -6.31 4.20
N TRP A 195 5.33 -6.38 2.88
CA TRP A 195 4.10 -5.85 2.27
C TRP A 195 2.97 -6.87 2.33
N ILE A 196 1.75 -6.38 2.51
CA ILE A 196 0.54 -7.15 2.26
C ILE A 196 0.53 -7.47 0.77
N PRO A 197 0.50 -8.76 0.38
CA PRO A 197 0.48 -9.13 -1.02
C PRO A 197 -0.71 -8.46 -1.73
N ARG A 198 -0.48 -7.95 -2.94
CA ARG A 198 -1.50 -7.29 -3.77
C ARG A 198 -2.80 -8.11 -3.87
N GLN A 199 -2.69 -9.43 -3.85
CA GLN A 199 -3.83 -10.35 -3.84
C GLN A 199 -4.73 -10.21 -2.62
N LEU A 200 -4.18 -10.10 -1.41
CA LEU A 200 -4.99 -9.90 -0.19
C LEU A 200 -5.69 -8.56 -0.22
N LEU A 201 -5.01 -7.55 -0.75
CA LEU A 201 -5.57 -6.21 -0.89
C LEU A 201 -6.72 -6.16 -1.91
N GLN A 202 -6.54 -6.78 -3.07
CA GLN A 202 -7.60 -6.92 -4.07
C GLN A 202 -8.81 -7.70 -3.54
N LYS A 203 -8.56 -8.77 -2.76
CA LYS A 203 -9.63 -9.53 -2.09
C LYS A 203 -10.41 -8.67 -1.10
N ALA A 204 -9.73 -7.83 -0.32
CA ALA A 204 -10.40 -6.91 0.61
C ALA A 204 -11.29 -5.89 -0.11
N VAL A 205 -10.81 -5.32 -1.23
CA VAL A 205 -11.59 -4.40 -2.06
C VAL A 205 -12.79 -5.10 -2.68
N MET A 206 -12.61 -6.30 -3.25
CA MET A 206 -13.72 -7.07 -3.81
C MET A 206 -14.77 -7.43 -2.74
N ALA A 207 -14.32 -7.86 -1.56
CA ALA A 207 -15.22 -8.15 -0.45
C ALA A 207 -16.02 -6.91 -0.02
N TRP A 208 -15.38 -5.74 0.02
CA TRP A 208 -16.05 -4.47 0.31
C TRP A 208 -17.10 -4.10 -0.75
N VAL A 209 -16.77 -4.22 -2.04
CA VAL A 209 -17.73 -3.97 -3.14
C VAL A 209 -18.92 -4.92 -3.07
N ILE A 210 -18.69 -6.22 -2.82
CA ILE A 210 -19.76 -7.21 -2.66
C ILE A 210 -20.64 -6.88 -1.46
N ALA A 211 -20.04 -6.51 -0.32
CA ALA A 211 -20.78 -6.15 0.89
C ALA A 211 -21.64 -4.90 0.66
N VAL A 212 -21.09 -3.84 0.06
CA VAL A 212 -21.82 -2.62 -0.29
C VAL A 212 -22.95 -2.92 -1.27
N GLY A 213 -22.69 -3.71 -2.31
CA GLY A 213 -23.71 -4.11 -3.28
C GLY A 213 -24.85 -4.89 -2.63
N ALA A 214 -24.53 -5.83 -1.74
CA ALA A 214 -25.51 -6.64 -1.02
C ALA A 214 -26.37 -5.79 -0.08
N ILE A 215 -25.78 -4.82 0.63
CA ILE A 215 -26.50 -3.87 1.46
C ILE A 215 -27.44 -3.02 0.60
N GLY A 216 -26.96 -2.48 -0.52
CA GLY A 216 -27.79 -1.71 -1.46
C GLY A 216 -28.98 -2.52 -2.00
N LEU A 217 -28.75 -3.78 -2.40
CA LEU A 217 -29.81 -4.69 -2.84
C LEU A 217 -30.79 -5.04 -1.72
N SER A 218 -30.31 -5.26 -0.50
CA SER A 218 -31.18 -5.54 0.65
C SER A 218 -32.12 -4.37 0.97
N LEU A 219 -31.63 -3.13 0.86
CA LEU A 219 -32.43 -1.91 1.03
C LEU A 219 -33.45 -1.76 -0.11
N PHE A 220 -33.10 -2.16 -1.32
CA PHE A 220 -34.03 -2.16 -2.45
C PHE A 220 -35.17 -3.18 -2.23
N TRP A 221 -34.87 -4.39 -1.78
CA TRP A 221 -35.89 -5.41 -1.50
C TRP A 221 -36.84 -5.03 -0.37
N SER A 222 -36.36 -4.32 0.67
CA SER A 222 -37.22 -3.89 1.77
C SER A 222 -38.30 -2.89 1.36
N GLU A 223 -38.09 -2.15 0.26
CA GLU A 223 -39.03 -1.16 -0.24
C GLU A 223 -40.02 -1.77 -1.25
N GLN A 224 -39.56 -2.71 -2.07
CA GLN A 224 -40.37 -3.30 -3.15
C GLN A 224 -41.28 -4.45 -2.68
N LEU A 225 -40.89 -5.15 -1.62
CA LEU A 225 -41.58 -6.34 -1.11
C LEU A 225 -42.12 -6.08 0.30
N MET A 226 -43.31 -6.59 0.60
CA MET A 226 -43.92 -6.49 1.93
C MET A 226 -43.97 -7.87 2.61
N GLY A 227 -43.75 -7.88 3.93
CA GLY A 227 -43.90 -9.07 4.77
C GLY A 227 -42.81 -10.13 4.56
N LEU A 228 -43.23 -11.40 4.55
CA LEU A 228 -42.33 -12.56 4.61
C LEU A 228 -41.46 -12.73 3.35
N SER A 229 -41.93 -12.23 2.20
CA SER A 229 -41.18 -12.24 0.94
C SER A 229 -39.94 -11.33 0.96
N ALA A 230 -40.04 -10.17 1.61
CA ALA A 230 -38.91 -9.25 1.79
C ALA A 230 -37.81 -9.85 2.66
N LEU A 231 -38.20 -10.50 3.77
CA LEU A 231 -37.25 -11.18 4.66
C LEU A 231 -36.50 -12.30 3.95
N LEU A 232 -37.19 -13.12 3.15
CA LEU A 232 -36.55 -14.18 2.38
C LEU A 232 -35.59 -13.62 1.33
N ALA A 233 -35.97 -12.54 0.63
CA ALA A 233 -35.11 -11.90 -0.36
C ALA A 233 -33.83 -11.32 0.28
N ILE A 234 -33.94 -10.65 1.42
CA ILE A 234 -32.81 -10.09 2.17
C ILE A 234 -31.88 -11.20 2.68
N LEU A 235 -32.43 -12.28 3.24
CA LEU A 235 -31.61 -13.41 3.71
C LEU A 235 -30.89 -14.10 2.55
N LEU A 236 -31.54 -14.26 1.40
CA LEU A 236 -30.93 -14.81 0.20
C LEU A 236 -29.81 -13.93 -0.34
N THR A 237 -30.00 -12.60 -0.40
CA THR A 237 -28.93 -11.69 -0.88
C THR A 237 -27.74 -11.67 0.07
N LEU A 238 -27.96 -11.65 1.38
CA LEU A 238 -26.89 -11.71 2.36
C LEU A 238 -26.16 -13.07 2.33
N ALA A 239 -26.89 -14.18 2.21
CA ALA A 239 -26.30 -15.51 2.09
C ALA A 239 -25.46 -15.64 0.79
N ALA A 240 -25.98 -15.13 -0.33
CA ALA A 240 -25.24 -15.10 -1.59
C ALA A 240 -23.97 -14.24 -1.50
N ALA A 241 -24.07 -13.06 -0.87
CA ALA A 241 -22.93 -12.17 -0.65
C ALA A 241 -21.86 -12.80 0.24
N LEU A 242 -22.25 -13.44 1.35
CA LEU A 242 -21.34 -14.17 2.23
C LEU A 242 -20.69 -15.35 1.50
N GLY A 243 -21.45 -16.09 0.69
CA GLY A 243 -20.92 -17.16 -0.16
C GLY A 243 -19.88 -16.65 -1.16
N LEU A 244 -20.14 -15.52 -1.82
CA LEU A 244 -19.21 -14.88 -2.74
C LEU A 244 -17.96 -14.37 -2.04
N ILE A 245 -18.10 -13.72 -0.87
CA ILE A 245 -16.96 -13.25 -0.07
C ILE A 245 -16.11 -14.45 0.36
N PHE A 246 -16.73 -15.51 0.86
CA PHE A 246 -16.03 -16.73 1.25
C PHE A 246 -15.30 -17.36 0.06
N TRP A 247 -15.92 -17.38 -1.13
CA TRP A 247 -15.28 -17.88 -2.35
C TRP A 247 -14.08 -17.02 -2.77
N VAL A 248 -14.21 -15.69 -2.76
CA VAL A 248 -13.11 -14.75 -3.07
C VAL A 248 -11.95 -14.90 -2.09
N VAL A 249 -12.24 -15.08 -0.80
CA VAL A 249 -11.21 -15.29 0.22
C VAL A 249 -10.54 -16.65 0.02
N ARG A 250 -11.31 -17.73 -0.20
CA ARG A 250 -10.85 -19.12 -0.27
C ARG A 250 -10.17 -19.52 -1.58
N LYS A 251 -10.42 -18.85 -2.71
CA LYS A 251 -9.79 -19.14 -4.01
C LYS A 251 -8.30 -18.71 -4.07
N SER A 252 -7.57 -18.87 -2.97
CA SER A 252 -6.09 -18.82 -2.89
C SER A 252 -5.51 -20.18 -3.26
#